data_AF-A0A820TJT3-F1
#
_entry.id   AF-A0A820TJT3-F1
#
_cell.length_a   1.000
_cell.length_b   1.000
_cell.length_c   1.000
_cell.angle_alpha   90.00
_cell.angle_beta   90.00
_cell.angle_gamma   90.00
#
_symmetry.space_group_name_H-M   'P 1'
#
loop_
_entity.id
_entity.type
_entity.pdbx_description
1 polymer ?
#
loop_
_entity_poly.entity_id
_entity_poly.type
_entity_poly.pdbx_seq_one_letter_code
_entity_poly.pdbx_strand_id
1 'polypeptide(L)'
;MWDTTRFAYHVPTLSFSFEHDIRTRLQSLHLRARSTFISLQSMQRYHLTFKDVPPILIEPFILRGYRSTHQPWSYYWKSLFHKHNETINVWSHLIGILYMIHLLYYYNQRLQFFENAHSWPFVVSLCTAIIMFMSSAFAHLLHSKSEKIHKTCFAIDYVGVSLHGFGSGFLHIYYSAPQWYYDKIEYQYIFILLLLGILACFLNCFAQYHFHPPYPPLKRICQFLPCGILWIYSVIPLVISLFPLIFPLNSSSLCHLGQIILFIVGATFFAFDIPQRFWPGALDFIGQGHHLFHLCIYFVTLCQMHGVYWDYEKYQRIIDQRSKPDLIFCGGSMISLILWDIVIVCTHTTDGQYQKLGSFTFSRGNRMISLKKSCNPMLSFNEDENEVKVWKRKPPELSTLQPHALDVSEASDGFSIAIVAGYHHLDTEKTLPAVYLVRSNPPNNMTLVDNYILYSDTQKIVRGPYVSTDQFDCVLSVSIHDSTQQAFVGVPQLPRSTSWLDDAGIQAGLLLSDT
;
A
#
# COMPACT_ATOMS: atom_id res chain seq x y z
N MET A 1 -51.62 13.08 -19.31
CA MET A 1 -52.15 12.83 -17.96
C MET A 1 -52.31 11.32 -17.87
N TRP A 2 -51.44 10.63 -17.13
CA TRP A 2 -51.44 9.17 -17.05
C TRP A 2 -52.61 8.73 -16.17
N ASP A 3 -53.50 7.92 -16.73
CA ASP A 3 -54.72 7.44 -16.07
C ASP A 3 -54.36 6.44 -14.96
N THR A 4 -54.37 6.93 -13.72
CA THR A 4 -54.05 6.18 -12.50
C THR A 4 -55.13 5.17 -12.10
N THR A 5 -56.30 5.16 -12.76
CA THR A 5 -57.41 4.27 -12.40
C THR A 5 -57.21 2.83 -12.90
N ARG A 6 -56.44 2.61 -13.99
CA ARG A 6 -56.11 1.27 -14.49
C ARG A 6 -55.10 0.51 -13.62
N PHE A 7 -54.26 1.20 -12.85
CA PHE A 7 -53.27 0.52 -11.98
C PHE A 7 -53.94 -0.10 -10.75
N ALA A 8 -55.01 0.53 -10.23
CA ALA A 8 -55.74 0.05 -9.06
C ALA A 8 -56.51 -1.27 -9.31
N TYR A 9 -56.86 -1.57 -10.56
CA TYR A 9 -57.64 -2.77 -10.91
C TYR A 9 -56.82 -4.07 -10.90
N HIS A 10 -55.48 -3.98 -10.96
CA HIS A 10 -54.57 -5.14 -10.95
C HIS A 10 -53.96 -5.44 -9.57
N VAL A 11 -54.23 -4.62 -8.56
CA VAL A 11 -53.74 -4.82 -7.18
C VAL A 11 -54.41 -6.00 -6.44
N PRO A 12 -55.70 -6.35 -6.64
CA PRO A 12 -56.33 -7.44 -5.88
C PRO A 12 -55.82 -8.85 -6.24
N THR A 13 -55.02 -8.99 -7.30
CA THR A 13 -54.47 -10.28 -7.76
C THR A 13 -52.98 -10.46 -7.46
N LEU A 14 -52.37 -9.58 -6.66
CA LEU A 14 -51.07 -9.87 -6.09
C LEU A 14 -51.22 -11.03 -5.11
N SER A 15 -50.71 -12.19 -5.48
CA SER A 15 -50.79 -13.39 -4.65
C SER A 15 -50.22 -13.09 -3.26
N PHE A 16 -50.82 -13.66 -2.22
CA PHE A 16 -50.33 -13.57 -0.83
C PHE A 16 -48.83 -13.87 -0.71
N SER A 17 -48.30 -14.72 -1.62
CA SER A 17 -46.87 -15.04 -1.73
C SER A 17 -45.99 -13.85 -2.13
N PHE A 18 -46.46 -12.92 -2.98
CA PHE A 18 -45.67 -11.76 -3.43
C PHE A 18 -45.58 -10.68 -2.34
N GLU A 19 -46.68 -10.40 -1.65
CA GLU A 19 -46.68 -9.46 -0.53
C GLU A 19 -45.85 -10.00 0.65
N HIS A 20 -45.92 -11.32 0.90
CA HIS A 20 -45.07 -11.98 1.87
C HIS A 20 -43.59 -11.85 1.48
N ASP A 21 -43.19 -12.19 0.25
CA ASP A 21 -41.79 -12.11 -0.20
C ASP A 21 -41.21 -10.68 -0.11
N ILE A 22 -42.01 -9.66 -0.44
CA ILE A 22 -41.62 -8.25 -0.25
C ILE A 22 -41.40 -7.93 1.23
N ARG A 23 -42.31 -8.33 2.13
CA ARG A 23 -42.16 -8.10 3.57
C ARG A 23 -40.92 -8.82 4.11
N THR A 24 -40.66 -10.07 3.71
CA THR A 24 -39.48 -10.82 4.16
C THR A 24 -38.19 -10.17 3.66
N ARG A 25 -38.16 -9.70 2.40
CA ARG A 25 -37.01 -8.96 1.85
C ARG A 25 -36.80 -7.63 2.58
N LEU A 26 -37.85 -6.85 2.82
CA LEU A 26 -37.77 -5.59 3.58
C LEU A 26 -37.33 -5.81 5.02
N GLN A 27 -37.82 -6.86 5.69
CA GLN A 27 -37.36 -7.22 7.04
C GLN A 27 -35.89 -7.67 7.03
N SER A 28 -35.47 -8.46 6.04
CA SER A 28 -34.07 -8.84 5.89
C SER A 28 -33.17 -7.62 5.64
N LEU A 29 -33.64 -6.65 4.86
CA LEU A 29 -32.94 -5.41 4.57
C LEU A 29 -32.87 -4.51 5.80
N HIS A 30 -33.96 -4.42 6.57
CA HIS A 30 -34.02 -3.69 7.84
C HIS A 30 -33.10 -4.31 8.89
N LEU A 31 -33.08 -5.64 9.02
CA LEU A 31 -32.18 -6.35 9.94
C LEU A 31 -30.72 -6.19 9.53
N ARG A 32 -30.41 -6.26 8.23
CA ARG A 32 -29.05 -5.97 7.70
C ARG A 32 -28.66 -4.52 7.94
N ALA A 33 -29.57 -3.57 7.73
CA ALA A 33 -29.32 -2.15 8.00
C ALA A 33 -29.11 -1.90 9.50
N ARG A 34 -29.92 -2.51 10.37
CA ARG A 34 -29.79 -2.40 11.83
C ARG A 34 -28.51 -3.07 12.35
N SER A 35 -28.17 -4.25 11.86
CA SER A 35 -26.90 -4.94 12.16
C SER A 35 -25.70 -4.11 11.70
N THR A 36 -25.80 -3.53 10.49
CA THR A 36 -24.77 -2.61 9.98
C THR A 36 -24.68 -1.41 10.91
N PHE A 37 -25.77 -0.72 11.24
CA PHE A 37 -25.80 0.44 12.11
C PHE A 37 -25.22 0.17 13.52
N ILE A 38 -25.55 -0.97 14.13
CA ILE A 38 -24.96 -1.39 15.41
C ILE A 38 -23.45 -1.65 15.27
N SER A 39 -23.04 -2.30 14.18
CA SER A 39 -21.62 -2.46 13.83
C SER A 39 -20.93 -1.13 13.56
N LEU A 40 -21.62 -0.11 13.03
CA LEU A 40 -21.05 1.23 12.83
C LEU A 40 -20.84 1.92 14.19
N GLN A 41 -21.84 1.84 15.08
CA GLN A 41 -21.75 2.42 16.42
C GLN A 41 -20.68 1.77 17.31
N SER A 42 -20.44 0.47 17.16
CA SER A 42 -19.40 -0.22 17.94
C SER A 42 -17.97 0.19 17.53
N MET A 43 -17.73 0.47 16.24
CA MET A 43 -16.43 0.99 15.76
C MET A 43 -16.10 2.38 16.31
N GLN A 44 -17.13 3.18 16.64
CA GLN A 44 -16.97 4.53 17.19
C GLN A 44 -16.46 4.54 18.64
N ARG A 45 -16.54 3.41 19.36
CA ARG A 45 -16.19 3.33 20.80
C ARG A 45 -14.72 3.01 21.10
N TYR A 46 -13.94 2.58 20.11
CA TYR A 46 -12.54 2.16 20.31
C TYR A 46 -11.63 2.80 19.26
N HIS A 47 -11.29 4.08 19.48
CA HIS A 47 -10.18 4.69 18.73
C HIS A 47 -8.87 4.23 19.33
N LEU A 48 -8.03 3.59 18.50
CA LEU A 48 -6.69 3.20 18.89
C LEU A 48 -5.81 4.42 19.09
N THR A 49 -4.84 4.29 19.98
CA THR A 49 -3.78 5.26 20.20
C THR A 49 -2.55 4.90 19.37
N PHE A 50 -1.60 5.83 19.26
CA PHE A 50 -0.33 5.57 18.56
C PHE A 50 0.46 4.37 19.12
N LYS A 51 0.19 3.96 20.38
CA LYS A 51 0.83 2.81 21.03
C LYS A 51 0.27 1.47 20.55
N ASP A 52 -0.93 1.48 19.98
CA ASP A 52 -1.67 0.27 19.63
C ASP A 52 -1.50 -0.13 18.14
N VAL A 53 -0.71 0.65 17.38
CA VAL A 53 -0.51 0.44 15.94
C VAL A 53 0.97 0.28 15.57
N PRO A 54 1.29 -0.46 14.49
CA PRO A 54 2.67 -0.58 14.02
C PRO A 54 3.35 0.77 13.76
N PRO A 55 4.66 0.92 14.02
CA PRO A 55 5.37 2.20 13.92
C PRO A 55 5.26 2.91 12.57
N ILE A 56 5.13 2.17 11.47
CA ILE A 56 4.98 2.73 10.12
C ILE A 56 3.65 3.49 9.91
N LEU A 57 2.62 3.19 10.73
CA LEU A 57 1.31 3.82 10.66
C LEU A 57 1.20 5.08 11.52
N ILE A 58 2.20 5.36 12.35
CA ILE A 58 2.16 6.47 13.30
C ILE A 58 2.46 7.77 12.56
N GLU A 59 1.50 8.70 12.63
CA GLU A 59 1.63 10.04 12.09
C GLU A 59 2.23 11.00 13.13
N PRO A 60 3.12 11.93 12.74
CA PRO A 60 3.72 12.89 13.66
C PRO A 60 2.68 13.72 14.42
N PHE A 61 2.82 13.78 15.75
CA PHE A 61 1.97 14.56 16.67
C PHE A 61 0.49 14.10 16.78
N ILE A 62 0.11 13.00 16.11
CA ILE A 62 -1.22 12.40 16.19
C ILE A 62 -1.23 11.27 17.23
N LEU A 63 -2.03 11.42 18.28
CA LEU A 63 -1.97 10.54 19.46
C LEU A 63 -3.06 9.46 19.50
N ARG A 64 -4.20 9.69 18.83
CA ARG A 64 -5.38 8.80 18.84
C ARG A 64 -6.17 8.94 17.55
N GLY A 65 -7.18 8.08 17.39
CA GLY A 65 -8.04 8.08 16.21
C GLY A 65 -7.60 7.09 15.15
N TYR A 66 -6.58 6.27 15.44
CA TYR A 66 -6.12 5.22 14.54
C TYR A 66 -7.15 4.10 14.44
N ARG A 67 -7.16 3.45 13.27
CA ARG A 67 -8.03 2.32 12.96
C ARG A 67 -7.31 1.00 13.25
N SER A 68 -8.07 -0.01 13.68
CA SER A 68 -7.54 -1.37 13.89
C SER A 68 -6.98 -1.96 12.59
N THR A 69 -5.85 -2.64 12.72
CA THR A 69 -5.20 -3.38 11.63
C THR A 69 -5.82 -4.77 11.46
N HIS A 70 -5.50 -5.44 10.35
CA HIS A 70 -5.89 -6.82 10.02
C HIS A 70 -7.39 -7.13 9.97
N GLN A 71 -8.25 -6.11 10.02
CA GLN A 71 -9.69 -6.26 9.85
C GLN A 71 -10.07 -6.70 8.42
N PRO A 72 -11.28 -7.28 8.22
CA PRO A 72 -11.80 -7.56 6.87
C PRO A 72 -11.93 -6.28 6.04
N TRP A 73 -11.85 -6.37 4.71
CA TRP A 73 -11.94 -5.18 3.84
C TRP A 73 -13.21 -4.34 4.06
N SER A 74 -14.32 -5.00 4.39
CA SER A 74 -15.59 -4.34 4.71
C SER A 74 -15.48 -3.36 5.89
N TYR A 75 -14.56 -3.58 6.84
CA TYR A 75 -14.29 -2.66 7.93
C TYR A 75 -13.78 -1.30 7.40
N TYR A 76 -12.77 -1.30 6.51
CA TYR A 76 -12.18 -0.06 6.01
C TYR A 76 -13.13 0.69 5.09
N TRP A 77 -13.88 -0.02 4.24
CA TRP A 77 -14.93 0.61 3.43
C TRP A 77 -16.02 1.26 4.29
N LYS A 78 -16.47 0.59 5.36
CA LYS A 78 -17.40 1.18 6.32
C LYS A 78 -16.76 2.35 7.07
N SER A 79 -15.46 2.33 7.33
CA SER A 79 -14.74 3.39 8.05
C SER A 79 -14.87 4.77 7.39
N LEU A 80 -15.18 4.82 6.08
CA LEU A 80 -15.53 6.04 5.35
C LEU A 80 -16.58 6.90 6.08
N PHE A 81 -17.54 6.26 6.75
CA PHE A 81 -18.63 6.94 7.47
C PHE A 81 -18.39 7.04 8.98
N HIS A 82 -17.15 6.84 9.45
CA HIS A 82 -16.77 6.93 10.86
C HIS A 82 -15.74 8.01 11.09
N LYS A 83 -15.70 8.46 12.34
CA LYS A 83 -14.65 9.33 12.83
C LYS A 83 -13.35 8.53 13.01
N HIS A 84 -12.24 9.00 12.46
CA HIS A 84 -10.89 8.52 12.66
C HIS A 84 -9.91 9.62 12.22
N ASN A 85 -8.61 9.43 12.45
CA ASN A 85 -7.59 10.42 12.11
C ASN A 85 -7.52 10.73 10.60
N GLU A 86 -7.87 9.76 9.75
CA GLU A 86 -7.89 9.91 8.28
C GLU A 86 -9.22 10.42 7.69
N THR A 87 -10.26 10.67 8.49
CA THR A 87 -11.61 10.92 7.93
C THR A 87 -11.61 12.11 6.98
N ILE A 88 -11.01 13.23 7.39
CA ILE A 88 -10.95 14.42 6.53
C ILE A 88 -10.03 14.20 5.34
N ASN A 89 -8.95 13.43 5.47
CA ASN A 89 -8.06 13.10 4.36
C ASN A 89 -8.81 12.38 3.23
N VAL A 90 -9.67 11.42 3.59
CA VAL A 90 -10.50 10.69 2.61
C VAL A 90 -11.56 11.62 2.02
N TRP A 91 -12.33 12.32 2.86
CA TRP A 91 -13.46 13.13 2.39
C TRP A 91 -13.04 14.35 1.57
N SER A 92 -11.92 15.00 1.88
CA SER A 92 -11.42 16.12 1.09
C SER A 92 -11.12 15.72 -0.35
N HIS A 93 -10.49 14.55 -0.56
CA HIS A 93 -10.24 14.03 -1.89
C HIS A 93 -11.50 13.50 -2.58
N LEU A 94 -12.42 12.85 -1.88
CA LEU A 94 -13.71 12.43 -2.47
C LEU A 94 -14.52 13.61 -3.00
N ILE A 95 -14.56 14.72 -2.26
CA ILE A 95 -15.17 15.98 -2.73
C ILE A 95 -14.42 16.48 -3.98
N GLY A 96 -13.09 16.41 -3.95
CA GLY A 96 -12.24 16.70 -5.11
C GLY A 96 -12.63 15.89 -6.36
N ILE A 97 -12.80 14.57 -6.24
CA ILE A 97 -13.22 13.70 -7.35
C ILE A 97 -14.55 14.17 -7.95
N LEU A 98 -15.57 14.35 -7.10
CA LEU A 98 -16.90 14.78 -7.55
C LEU A 98 -16.84 16.13 -8.27
N TYR A 99 -16.03 17.04 -7.76
CA TYR A 99 -15.85 18.35 -8.36
C TYR A 99 -15.05 18.29 -9.68
N MET A 100 -14.01 17.46 -9.78
CA MET A 100 -13.27 17.28 -11.04
C MET A 100 -14.13 16.61 -12.11
N ILE A 101 -15.02 15.69 -11.73
CA ILE A 101 -16.04 15.13 -12.65
C ILE A 101 -17.02 16.22 -13.10
N HIS A 102 -17.46 17.09 -12.19
CA HIS A 102 -18.28 18.25 -12.55
C HIS A 102 -17.54 19.17 -13.54
N LEU A 103 -16.26 19.48 -13.30
CA LEU A 103 -15.43 20.27 -14.22
C LEU A 103 -15.25 19.59 -15.58
N LEU A 104 -15.07 18.27 -15.61
CA LEU A 104 -15.01 17.49 -16.84
C LEU A 104 -16.28 17.69 -17.68
N TYR A 105 -17.46 17.60 -17.06
CA TYR A 105 -18.72 17.89 -17.74
C TYR A 105 -18.80 19.37 -18.17
N TYR A 106 -18.49 20.31 -17.27
CA TYR A 106 -18.59 21.75 -17.50
C TYR A 106 -17.71 22.22 -18.67
N TYR A 107 -16.47 21.74 -18.74
CA TYR A 107 -15.52 22.10 -19.80
C TYR A 107 -15.76 21.34 -21.09
N ASN A 108 -16.30 20.12 -21.05
CA ASN A 108 -16.72 19.44 -22.28
C ASN A 108 -17.77 20.27 -23.05
N GLN A 109 -18.72 20.90 -22.34
CA GLN A 109 -19.73 21.76 -22.96
C GLN A 109 -19.16 23.04 -23.60
N ARG A 110 -17.93 23.45 -23.24
CA ARG A 110 -17.30 24.69 -23.71
C ARG A 110 -16.19 24.45 -24.72
N LEU A 111 -15.40 23.42 -24.49
CA LEU A 111 -14.22 23.08 -25.28
C LEU A 111 -14.51 21.99 -26.33
N GLN A 112 -15.65 21.29 -26.24
CA GLN A 112 -16.07 20.25 -27.17
C GLN A 112 -15.03 19.15 -27.35
N PHE A 113 -14.82 18.31 -26.31
CA PHE A 113 -13.64 17.44 -26.22
C PHE A 113 -13.45 16.44 -27.38
N PHE A 114 -14.55 16.03 -28.01
CA PHE A 114 -14.53 15.07 -29.11
C PHE A 114 -14.37 15.73 -30.48
N GLU A 115 -14.74 17.01 -30.61
CA GLU A 115 -14.72 17.73 -31.89
C GLU A 115 -13.46 18.60 -32.02
N ASN A 116 -12.91 19.07 -30.90
CA ASN A 116 -11.80 20.01 -30.87
C ASN A 116 -10.51 19.35 -30.37
N ALA A 117 -9.59 19.05 -31.28
CA ALA A 117 -8.29 18.48 -30.93
C ALA A 117 -7.47 19.36 -29.97
N HIS A 118 -7.62 20.69 -30.03
CA HIS A 118 -6.94 21.61 -29.12
C HIS A 118 -7.41 21.51 -27.67
N SER A 119 -8.42 20.70 -27.37
CA SER A 119 -8.91 20.47 -26.01
C SER A 119 -8.27 19.26 -25.32
N TRP A 120 -7.58 18.37 -26.05
CA TRP A 120 -7.04 17.13 -25.49
C TRP A 120 -5.99 17.33 -24.38
N PRO A 121 -5.10 18.35 -24.43
CA PRO A 121 -4.24 18.67 -23.29
C PRO A 121 -5.02 18.99 -22.01
N PHE A 122 -6.18 19.66 -22.14
CA PHE A 122 -7.09 19.92 -21.04
C PHE A 122 -7.72 18.63 -20.50
N VAL A 123 -8.15 17.73 -21.40
CA VAL A 123 -8.71 16.42 -21.03
C VAL A 123 -7.68 15.58 -20.27
N VAL A 124 -6.44 15.50 -20.77
CA VAL A 124 -5.35 14.80 -20.08
C VAL A 124 -5.15 15.35 -18.67
N SER A 125 -5.08 16.67 -18.52
CA SER A 125 -4.91 17.32 -17.21
C SER A 125 -6.05 17.03 -16.23
N LEU A 126 -7.30 17.05 -16.70
CA LEU A 126 -8.46 16.68 -15.88
C LEU A 126 -8.44 15.20 -15.49
N CYS A 127 -8.12 14.31 -16.43
CA CYS A 127 -8.03 12.87 -16.16
C CYS A 127 -6.94 12.58 -15.12
N THR A 128 -5.75 13.16 -15.25
CA THR A 128 -4.68 12.95 -14.26
C THR A 128 -5.01 13.56 -12.90
N ALA A 129 -5.70 14.71 -12.86
CA ALA A 129 -6.22 15.26 -11.60
C ALA A 129 -7.23 14.31 -10.94
N ILE A 130 -8.20 13.77 -11.68
CA ILE A 130 -9.16 12.79 -11.16
C ILE A 130 -8.44 11.56 -10.61
N ILE A 131 -7.46 11.03 -11.35
CA ILE A 131 -6.67 9.87 -10.91
C ILE A 131 -5.94 10.17 -9.60
N MET A 132 -5.36 11.37 -9.45
CA MET A 132 -4.68 11.80 -8.22
C MET A 132 -5.64 11.87 -7.01
N PHE A 133 -6.81 12.50 -7.16
CA PHE A 133 -7.80 12.52 -6.07
C PHE A 133 -8.29 11.11 -5.74
N MET A 134 -8.48 10.24 -6.75
CA MET A 134 -8.87 8.85 -6.55
C MET A 134 -7.80 8.03 -5.82
N SER A 135 -6.54 8.12 -6.24
CA SER A 135 -5.44 7.38 -5.64
C SER A 135 -5.24 7.78 -4.18
N SER A 136 -5.34 9.07 -3.87
CA SER A 136 -5.17 9.58 -2.52
C SER A 136 -6.33 9.19 -1.61
N ALA A 137 -7.58 9.35 -2.07
CA ALA A 137 -8.75 8.91 -1.31
C ALA A 137 -8.69 7.41 -1.00
N PHE A 138 -8.30 6.59 -1.97
CA PHE A 138 -8.14 5.14 -1.80
C PHE A 138 -7.02 4.81 -0.81
N ALA A 139 -5.87 5.49 -0.93
CA ALA A 139 -4.74 5.28 -0.04
C ALA A 139 -5.11 5.59 1.41
N HIS A 140 -5.64 6.78 1.69
CA HIS A 140 -6.06 7.17 3.03
C HIS A 140 -7.22 6.31 3.57
N LEU A 141 -8.06 5.74 2.71
CA LEU A 141 -9.13 4.86 3.17
C LEU A 141 -8.61 3.47 3.58
N LEU A 142 -7.58 2.94 2.92
CA LEU A 142 -7.21 1.52 3.05
C LEU A 142 -5.83 1.25 3.67
N HIS A 143 -4.95 2.26 3.74
CA HIS A 143 -3.56 2.10 4.22
C HIS A 143 -3.48 1.45 5.62
N SER A 144 -4.46 1.67 6.49
CA SER A 144 -4.46 1.15 7.87
C SER A 144 -4.61 -0.37 7.97
N LYS A 145 -4.79 -1.10 6.87
CA LYS A 145 -5.05 -2.54 6.93
C LYS A 145 -3.87 -3.37 7.43
N SER A 146 -2.68 -3.08 6.96
CA SER A 146 -1.44 -3.73 7.37
C SER A 146 -0.26 -2.91 6.86
N GLU A 147 0.95 -3.16 7.36
CA GLU A 147 2.15 -2.46 6.90
C GLU A 147 2.40 -2.62 5.40
N LYS A 148 2.12 -3.81 4.85
CA LYS A 148 2.24 -4.06 3.40
C LYS A 148 1.25 -3.21 2.61
N ILE A 149 -0.02 -3.21 3.02
CA ILE A 149 -1.06 -2.42 2.36
C ILE A 149 -0.78 -0.92 2.52
N HIS A 150 -0.27 -0.48 3.67
CA HIS A 150 0.17 0.89 3.88
C HIS A 150 1.20 1.31 2.81
N LYS A 151 2.28 0.55 2.64
CA LYS A 151 3.31 0.85 1.63
C LYS A 151 2.73 0.86 0.21
N THR A 152 1.91 -0.13 -0.15
CA THR A 152 1.29 -0.22 -1.49
C THR A 152 0.28 0.91 -1.75
N CYS A 153 -0.55 1.26 -0.77
CA CYS A 153 -1.51 2.35 -0.89
C CYS A 153 -0.82 3.69 -1.13
N PHE A 154 0.22 4.02 -0.37
CA PHE A 154 0.98 5.25 -0.61
C PHE A 154 1.81 5.20 -1.89
N ALA A 155 2.27 4.03 -2.33
CA ALA A 155 2.87 3.90 -3.65
C ALA A 155 1.88 4.29 -4.76
N ILE A 156 0.63 3.83 -4.67
CA ILE A 156 -0.45 4.23 -5.60
C ILE A 156 -0.75 5.73 -5.50
N ASP A 157 -0.72 6.32 -4.30
CA ASP A 157 -0.88 7.76 -4.13
C ASP A 157 0.22 8.56 -4.86
N TYR A 158 1.47 8.08 -4.79
CA TYR A 158 2.60 8.70 -5.50
C TYR A 158 2.47 8.62 -7.03
N VAL A 159 1.85 7.56 -7.57
CA VAL A 159 1.46 7.50 -9.00
C VAL A 159 0.53 8.67 -9.33
N GLY A 160 -0.46 8.93 -8.47
CA GLY A 160 -1.36 10.07 -8.61
C GLY A 160 -0.64 11.41 -8.63
N VAL A 161 0.28 11.63 -7.70
CA VAL A 161 1.10 12.87 -7.63
C VAL A 161 1.94 13.06 -8.89
N SER A 162 2.60 12.00 -9.37
CA SER A 162 3.37 11.97 -10.63
C SER A 162 2.50 12.39 -11.82
N LEU A 163 1.34 11.75 -11.98
CA LEU A 163 0.41 12.02 -13.07
C LEU A 163 -0.16 13.44 -13.02
N HIS A 164 -0.51 13.95 -11.84
CA HIS A 164 -1.04 15.31 -11.72
C HIS A 164 0.02 16.35 -12.08
N GLY A 165 1.26 16.18 -11.61
CA GLY A 165 2.38 17.07 -11.99
C GLY A 165 2.63 17.06 -13.50
N PHE A 166 2.59 15.89 -14.13
CA PHE A 166 2.67 15.74 -15.59
C PHE A 166 1.50 16.44 -16.31
N GLY A 167 0.26 16.19 -15.90
CA GLY A 167 -0.91 16.83 -16.52
C GLY A 167 -0.94 18.35 -16.32
N SER A 168 -0.39 18.86 -15.21
CA SER A 168 -0.26 20.30 -14.96
C SER A 168 0.74 20.96 -15.91
N GLY A 169 1.93 20.37 -16.07
CA GLY A 169 2.93 20.92 -17.00
C GLY A 169 2.46 20.85 -18.45
N PHE A 170 1.80 19.76 -18.86
CA PHE A 170 1.20 19.63 -20.19
C PHE A 170 0.19 20.77 -20.44
N LEU A 171 -0.67 21.04 -19.46
CA LEU A 171 -1.65 22.11 -19.54
C LEU A 171 -0.98 23.49 -19.70
N HIS A 172 0.05 23.79 -18.91
CA HIS A 172 0.72 25.09 -18.95
C HIS A 172 1.54 25.33 -20.22
N ILE A 173 2.26 24.33 -20.73
CA ILE A 173 3.00 24.48 -22.00
C ILE A 173 2.04 24.75 -23.16
N TYR A 174 0.87 24.09 -23.16
CA TYR A 174 -0.05 24.14 -24.28
C TYR A 174 -0.95 25.37 -24.32
N TYR A 175 -1.38 25.91 -23.18
CA TYR A 175 -2.34 27.03 -23.15
C TYR A 175 -1.74 28.34 -22.64
N SER A 176 -0.85 28.28 -21.65
CA SER A 176 -0.37 29.47 -20.96
C SER A 176 1.00 29.95 -21.46
N ALA A 177 1.79 29.08 -22.10
CA ALA A 177 3.13 29.44 -22.56
C ALA A 177 3.11 30.48 -23.70
N PRO A 178 4.07 31.42 -23.73
CA PRO A 178 4.27 32.28 -24.89
C PRO A 178 4.56 31.48 -26.17
N GLN A 179 4.09 31.98 -27.31
CA GLN A 179 4.21 31.25 -28.59
C GLN A 179 5.65 30.91 -28.95
N TRP A 180 6.58 31.86 -28.81
CA TRP A 180 8.01 31.64 -29.09
C TRP A 180 8.64 30.53 -28.24
N TYR A 181 8.12 30.32 -27.03
CA TYR A 181 8.62 29.29 -26.11
C TYR A 181 8.05 27.93 -26.51
N TYR A 182 6.74 27.88 -26.77
CA TYR A 182 6.05 26.69 -27.25
C TYR A 182 6.69 26.13 -28.53
N ASP A 183 6.86 26.96 -29.56
CA ASP A 183 7.39 26.55 -30.88
C ASP A 183 8.79 25.93 -30.80
N LYS A 184 9.58 26.31 -29.79
CA LYS A 184 10.97 25.89 -29.66
C LYS A 184 11.14 24.60 -28.87
N ILE A 185 10.29 24.37 -27.85
CA ILE A 185 10.60 23.35 -26.83
C ILE A 185 9.48 22.36 -26.49
N GLU A 186 8.28 22.45 -27.08
CA GLU A 186 7.11 21.64 -26.67
C GLU A 186 7.44 20.15 -26.45
N TYR A 187 7.99 19.48 -27.45
CA TYR A 187 8.28 18.04 -27.37
C TYR A 187 9.37 17.71 -26.35
N GLN A 188 10.45 18.50 -26.30
CA GLN A 188 11.49 18.31 -25.29
C GLN A 188 10.93 18.55 -23.88
N TYR A 189 10.04 19.52 -23.73
CA TYR A 189 9.41 19.87 -22.46
C TYR A 189 8.54 18.72 -21.94
N ILE A 190 7.63 18.19 -22.78
CA ILE A 190 6.78 17.05 -22.39
C ILE A 190 7.62 15.81 -22.09
N PHE A 191 8.69 15.56 -22.86
CA PHE A 191 9.58 14.43 -22.60
C PHE A 191 10.30 14.56 -21.25
N ILE A 192 10.88 15.71 -20.95
CA ILE A 192 11.52 15.97 -19.65
C ILE A 192 10.50 15.88 -18.51
N LEU A 193 9.30 16.43 -18.71
CA LEU A 193 8.22 16.36 -17.73
C LEU A 193 7.82 14.92 -17.41
N LEU A 194 7.75 14.05 -18.43
CA LEU A 194 7.52 12.61 -18.26
C LEU A 194 8.64 11.96 -17.43
N LEU A 195 9.92 12.25 -17.74
CA LEU A 195 11.05 11.73 -16.97
C LEU A 195 11.04 12.20 -15.52
N LEU A 196 10.67 13.46 -15.27
CA LEU A 196 10.54 14.01 -13.92
C LEU A 196 9.39 13.36 -13.15
N GLY A 197 8.27 13.05 -13.82
CA GLY A 197 7.17 12.27 -13.24
C GLY A 197 7.62 10.89 -12.79
N ILE A 198 8.27 10.13 -13.69
CA ILE A 198 8.85 8.80 -13.38
C ILE A 198 9.83 8.90 -12.22
N LEU A 199 10.73 9.89 -12.23
CA LEU A 199 11.71 10.09 -11.15
C LEU A 199 11.03 10.39 -9.81
N ALA A 200 9.97 11.21 -9.80
CA ALA A 200 9.20 11.51 -8.61
C ALA A 200 8.49 10.27 -8.06
N CYS A 201 7.83 9.49 -8.91
CA CYS A 201 7.21 8.22 -8.50
C CYS A 201 8.26 7.25 -7.93
N PHE A 202 9.37 7.07 -8.65
CA PHE A 202 10.47 6.20 -8.26
C PHE A 202 11.05 6.56 -6.89
N LEU A 203 11.44 7.82 -6.68
CA LEU A 203 12.09 8.23 -5.43
C LEU A 203 11.12 8.23 -4.24
N ASN A 204 9.84 8.53 -4.45
CA ASN A 204 8.82 8.41 -3.41
C ASN A 204 8.59 6.94 -3.01
N CYS A 205 8.47 6.04 -3.99
CA CYS A 205 8.35 4.61 -3.74
C CYS A 205 9.61 4.07 -3.05
N PHE A 206 10.80 4.39 -3.57
CA PHE A 206 12.08 4.05 -2.96
C PHE A 206 12.12 4.49 -1.50
N ALA A 207 11.79 5.75 -1.20
CA ALA A 207 11.82 6.27 0.15
C ALA A 207 10.86 5.53 1.09
N GLN A 208 9.69 5.11 0.59
CA GLN A 208 8.68 4.41 1.38
C GLN A 208 9.02 2.94 1.63
N TYR A 209 9.69 2.29 0.67
CA TYR A 209 10.07 0.88 0.80
C TYR A 209 11.41 0.68 1.52
N HIS A 210 12.39 1.56 1.27
CA HIS A 210 13.78 1.43 1.74
C HIS A 210 13.99 1.95 3.17
N PHE A 211 13.40 3.08 3.55
CA PHE A 211 13.61 3.65 4.87
C PHE A 211 12.67 3.04 5.91
N HIS A 212 13.19 2.80 7.12
CA HIS A 212 12.46 2.25 8.25
C HIS A 212 12.52 3.19 9.46
N PRO A 213 11.54 3.13 10.38
CA PRO A 213 11.60 3.86 11.64
C PRO A 213 12.83 3.47 12.49
N PRO A 214 13.49 4.41 13.18
CA PRO A 214 13.27 5.86 13.13
C PRO A 214 13.73 6.43 11.77
N TYR A 215 12.86 7.21 11.13
CA TYR A 215 13.12 7.66 9.77
C TYR A 215 14.23 8.72 9.71
N PRO A 216 15.24 8.54 8.84
CA PRO A 216 16.27 9.56 8.64
C PRO A 216 15.71 10.78 7.89
N PRO A 217 16.29 11.98 8.07
CA PRO A 217 15.90 13.18 7.31
C PRO A 217 15.96 12.97 5.79
N LEU A 218 16.85 12.09 5.33
CA LEU A 218 17.00 11.71 3.92
C LEU A 218 15.69 11.15 3.33
N LYS A 219 14.84 10.46 4.10
CA LYS A 219 13.53 9.98 3.62
C LYS A 219 12.68 11.14 3.11
N ARG A 220 12.56 12.21 3.90
CA ARG A 220 11.80 13.41 3.51
C ARG A 220 12.41 14.08 2.29
N ILE A 221 13.73 14.18 2.19
CA ILE A 221 14.41 14.75 1.01
C ILE A 221 14.06 13.95 -0.24
N CYS A 222 14.15 12.61 -0.19
CA CYS A 222 13.78 11.74 -1.33
C CYS A 222 12.31 11.88 -1.75
N GLN A 223 11.42 12.23 -0.83
CA GLN A 223 10.00 12.42 -1.14
C GLN A 223 9.70 13.84 -1.68
N PHE A 224 10.24 14.87 -1.03
CA PHE A 224 9.91 16.27 -1.36
C PHE A 224 10.67 16.82 -2.55
N LEU A 225 11.97 16.55 -2.65
CA LEU A 225 12.83 17.15 -3.67
C LEU A 225 12.35 16.85 -5.10
N PRO A 226 12.07 15.60 -5.50
CA PRO A 226 11.67 15.33 -6.87
C PRO A 226 10.27 15.86 -7.18
N CYS A 227 9.33 15.85 -6.22
CA CYS A 227 8.02 16.48 -6.38
C CYS A 227 8.15 18.00 -6.57
N GLY A 228 9.05 18.65 -5.81
CA GLY A 228 9.35 20.06 -5.95
C GLY A 228 9.96 20.41 -7.30
N ILE A 229 10.90 19.60 -7.79
CA ILE A 229 11.50 19.77 -9.13
C ILE A 229 10.44 19.59 -10.22
N LEU A 230 9.60 18.54 -10.13
CA LEU A 230 8.49 18.30 -11.04
C LEU A 230 7.51 19.50 -11.06
N TRP A 231 7.13 19.99 -9.89
CA TRP A 231 6.25 21.16 -9.78
C TRP A 231 6.88 22.42 -10.38
N ILE A 232 8.12 22.76 -10.00
CA ILE A 232 8.84 23.92 -10.57
C ILE A 232 8.84 23.82 -12.09
N TYR A 233 9.25 22.68 -12.63
CA TYR A 233 9.30 22.48 -14.07
C TYR A 233 7.91 22.62 -14.73
N SER A 234 6.87 22.07 -14.09
CA SER A 234 5.48 22.15 -14.56
C SER A 234 4.93 23.59 -14.65
N VAL A 235 5.43 24.52 -13.84
CA VAL A 235 4.95 25.92 -13.81
C VAL A 235 5.86 26.89 -14.56
N ILE A 236 7.06 26.48 -15.02
CA ILE A 236 7.97 27.35 -15.78
C ILE A 236 7.29 28.06 -16.97
N PRO A 237 6.53 27.37 -17.86
CA PRO A 237 5.92 28.04 -19.01
C PRO A 237 4.95 29.15 -18.60
N LEU A 238 4.24 28.92 -17.49
CA LEU A 238 3.34 29.89 -16.89
C LEU A 238 4.10 31.07 -16.28
N VAL A 239 5.16 30.82 -15.51
CA VAL A 239 5.98 31.88 -14.89
C VAL A 239 6.59 32.79 -15.94
N ILE A 240 7.06 32.24 -17.06
CA ILE A 240 7.57 33.04 -18.19
C ILE A 240 6.47 33.92 -18.78
N SER A 241 5.25 33.38 -18.92
CA SER A 241 4.09 34.13 -19.45
C SER A 241 3.63 35.25 -18.53
N LEU A 242 3.70 35.04 -17.22
CA LEU A 242 3.34 36.03 -16.20
C LEU A 242 4.39 37.12 -16.01
N PHE A 243 5.61 36.96 -16.54
CA PHE A 243 6.70 37.89 -16.33
C PHE A 243 6.88 38.85 -17.53
N PRO A 244 6.92 40.19 -17.29
CA PRO A 244 6.70 40.87 -16.01
C PRO A 244 5.21 40.91 -15.63
N LEU A 245 4.92 40.95 -14.33
CA LEU A 245 3.55 41.12 -13.82
C LEU A 245 3.02 42.50 -14.23
N ILE A 246 1.94 42.53 -15.01
CA ILE A 246 1.29 43.76 -15.48
C ILE A 246 0.07 44.05 -14.59
N PHE A 247 0.01 45.24 -13.99
CA PHE A 247 -1.08 45.68 -13.12
C PHE A 247 -2.06 46.62 -13.85
N PRO A 248 -3.38 46.54 -13.59
CA PRO A 248 -4.04 45.59 -12.69
C PRO A 248 -4.06 44.16 -13.24
N LEU A 249 -3.97 43.17 -12.33
CA LEU A 249 -4.00 41.76 -12.72
C LEU A 249 -5.38 41.40 -13.30
N ASN A 250 -5.38 40.69 -14.42
CA ASN A 250 -6.59 40.11 -14.99
C ASN A 250 -6.98 38.82 -14.24
N SER A 251 -8.20 38.31 -14.50
CA SER A 251 -8.72 37.12 -13.83
C SER A 251 -7.85 35.88 -14.03
N SER A 252 -7.34 35.63 -15.24
CA SER A 252 -6.39 34.54 -15.52
C SER A 252 -5.15 34.67 -14.64
N SER A 253 -4.48 35.82 -14.65
CA SER A 253 -3.28 36.08 -13.85
C SER A 253 -3.51 35.92 -12.35
N LEU A 254 -4.70 36.29 -11.84
CA LEU A 254 -5.08 36.07 -10.43
C LEU A 254 -5.19 34.58 -10.10
N CYS A 255 -5.85 33.79 -10.96
CA CYS A 255 -5.93 32.33 -10.79
C CYS A 255 -4.54 31.69 -10.84
N HIS A 256 -3.69 32.09 -11.79
CA HIS A 256 -2.34 31.57 -11.92
C HIS A 256 -1.44 31.93 -10.73
N LEU A 257 -1.51 33.15 -10.23
CA LEU A 257 -0.79 33.52 -9.01
C LEU A 257 -1.35 32.77 -7.79
N GLY A 258 -2.67 32.60 -7.73
CA GLY A 258 -3.37 31.84 -6.71
C GLY A 258 -2.87 30.40 -6.61
N GLN A 259 -2.77 29.66 -7.73
CA GLN A 259 -2.26 28.28 -7.70
C GLN A 259 -0.80 28.20 -7.23
N ILE A 260 0.06 29.16 -7.61
CA ILE A 260 1.47 29.16 -7.19
C ILE A 260 1.57 29.39 -5.68
N ILE A 261 0.86 30.39 -5.17
CA ILE A 261 0.85 30.72 -3.73
C ILE A 261 0.25 29.57 -2.91
N LEU A 262 -0.91 29.05 -3.33
CA LEU A 262 -1.59 27.96 -2.63
C LEU A 262 -0.74 26.68 -2.60
N PHE A 263 0.01 26.38 -3.66
CA PHE A 263 0.91 25.24 -3.67
C PHE A 263 2.04 25.40 -2.64
N ILE A 264 2.67 26.57 -2.59
CA ILE A 264 3.74 26.87 -1.61
C ILE A 264 3.20 26.80 -0.17
N VAL A 265 2.02 27.37 0.07
CA VAL A 265 1.35 27.32 1.38
C VAL A 265 1.00 25.88 1.76
N GLY A 266 0.42 25.10 0.84
CA GLY A 266 0.11 23.70 1.06
C GLY A 266 1.36 22.87 1.38
N ALA A 267 2.42 23.03 0.58
CA ALA A 267 3.68 22.34 0.79
C ALA A 267 4.29 22.67 2.16
N THR A 268 4.10 23.91 2.65
CA THR A 268 4.54 24.33 4.00
C THR A 268 3.79 23.57 5.10
N PHE A 269 2.46 23.45 5.01
CA PHE A 269 1.68 22.68 5.99
C PHE A 269 2.11 21.21 6.03
N PHE A 270 2.34 20.61 4.87
CA PHE A 270 2.75 19.21 4.75
C PHE A 270 4.20 18.97 5.22
N ALA A 271 5.14 19.84 4.87
CA ALA A 271 6.56 19.67 5.21
C ALA A 271 6.87 19.85 6.71
N PHE A 272 6.14 20.73 7.39
CA PHE A 272 6.43 21.11 8.78
C PHE A 272 5.47 20.51 9.83
N ASP A 273 4.47 19.75 9.40
CA ASP A 273 3.46 19.15 10.28
C ASP A 273 2.71 20.20 11.12
N ILE A 274 2.45 21.37 10.53
CA ILE A 274 1.77 22.49 11.18
C ILE A 274 0.29 22.47 10.76
N PRO A 275 -0.67 22.68 11.69
CA PRO A 275 -0.49 23.14 13.08
C PRO A 275 -0.36 22.07 14.17
N GLN A 276 -0.50 20.78 13.86
CA GLN A 276 -0.50 19.70 14.86
C GLN A 276 0.79 19.63 15.69
N ARG A 277 1.92 20.09 15.14
CA ARG A 277 3.18 20.26 15.87
C ARG A 277 3.08 21.14 17.11
N PHE A 278 2.21 22.17 17.09
CA PHE A 278 2.04 23.09 18.22
C PHE A 278 1.02 22.59 19.25
N TRP A 279 0.09 21.72 18.84
CA TRP A 279 -0.94 21.15 19.71
C TRP A 279 -1.09 19.63 19.52
N PRO A 280 -0.08 18.83 19.93
CA PRO A 280 -0.13 17.38 19.79
C PRO A 280 -1.35 16.79 20.48
N GLY A 281 -2.08 15.89 19.81
CA GLY A 281 -3.31 15.28 20.36
C GLY A 281 -4.58 16.14 20.28
N ALA A 282 -4.47 17.45 20.11
CA ALA A 282 -5.66 18.31 19.99
C ALA A 282 -6.29 18.23 18.61
N LEU A 283 -5.45 18.03 17.58
CA LEU A 283 -5.83 18.05 16.17
C LEU A 283 -5.88 16.65 15.55
N ASP A 284 -6.05 15.61 16.37
CA ASP A 284 -6.06 14.20 15.91
C ASP A 284 -7.12 13.90 14.86
N PHE A 285 -8.24 14.62 14.86
CA PHE A 285 -9.37 14.35 13.96
C PHE A 285 -9.66 15.48 12.97
N ILE A 286 -9.31 16.72 13.31
CA ILE A 286 -9.62 17.92 12.52
C ILE A 286 -8.47 18.92 12.67
N GLY A 287 -8.14 19.61 11.57
CA GLY A 287 -7.13 20.68 11.58
C GLY A 287 -5.68 20.20 11.44
N GLN A 288 -5.43 18.95 11.06
CA GLN A 288 -4.07 18.51 10.75
C GLN A 288 -3.51 19.25 9.53
N GLY A 289 -2.21 19.46 9.50
CA GLY A 289 -1.49 20.03 8.36
C GLY A 289 -1.70 19.25 7.07
N HIS A 290 -1.87 17.92 7.16
CA HIS A 290 -2.23 17.09 6.01
C HIS A 290 -3.62 17.42 5.46
N HIS A 291 -4.59 17.76 6.32
CA HIS A 291 -5.92 18.20 5.90
C HIS A 291 -5.82 19.52 5.13
N LEU A 292 -5.04 20.46 5.66
CA LEU A 292 -4.81 21.77 5.04
C LEU A 292 -4.06 21.64 3.72
N PHE A 293 -3.09 20.72 3.63
CA PHE A 293 -2.41 20.39 2.39
C PHE A 293 -3.40 19.89 1.33
N HIS A 294 -4.25 18.91 1.63
CA HIS A 294 -5.28 18.43 0.69
C HIS A 294 -6.22 19.54 0.24
N LEU A 295 -6.64 20.41 1.16
CA LEU A 295 -7.47 21.56 0.83
C LEU A 295 -6.75 22.54 -0.11
N CYS A 296 -5.47 22.81 0.12
CA CYS A 296 -4.66 23.63 -0.77
C CYS A 296 -4.56 22.99 -2.16
N ILE A 297 -4.26 21.69 -2.26
CA ILE A 297 -4.18 20.98 -3.54
C ILE A 297 -5.50 21.06 -4.31
N TYR A 298 -6.65 20.91 -3.65
CA TYR A 298 -7.96 21.11 -4.26
C TYR A 298 -8.09 22.51 -4.90
N PHE A 299 -7.76 23.57 -4.16
CA PHE A 299 -7.83 24.93 -4.67
C PHE A 299 -6.76 25.25 -5.72
N VAL A 300 -5.58 24.65 -5.63
CA VAL A 300 -4.53 24.72 -6.68
C VAL A 300 -5.09 24.20 -7.99
N THR A 301 -5.65 22.98 -8.00
CA THR A 301 -6.23 22.40 -9.22
C THR A 301 -7.40 23.23 -9.74
N LEU A 302 -8.25 23.78 -8.85
CA LEU A 302 -9.34 24.68 -9.24
C LEU A 302 -8.83 25.93 -9.95
N CYS A 303 -7.90 26.65 -9.32
CA CYS A 303 -7.29 27.85 -9.87
C CYS A 303 -6.56 27.56 -11.18
N GLN A 304 -5.88 26.42 -11.28
CA GLN A 304 -5.20 25.98 -12.49
C GLN A 304 -6.19 25.78 -13.65
N MET A 305 -7.27 25.04 -13.45
CA MET A 305 -8.26 24.75 -14.51
C MET A 305 -8.97 26.02 -14.98
N HIS A 306 -9.37 26.90 -14.06
CA HIS A 306 -10.01 28.17 -14.43
C HIS A 306 -9.06 29.16 -15.07
N GLY A 307 -7.84 29.30 -14.56
CA GLY A 307 -6.82 30.19 -15.13
C GLY A 307 -6.50 29.80 -16.58
N VAL A 308 -6.25 28.51 -16.81
CA VAL A 308 -5.98 28.02 -18.16
C VAL A 308 -7.19 28.14 -19.09
N TYR A 309 -8.40 27.91 -18.60
CA TYR A 309 -9.59 28.12 -19.42
C TYR A 309 -9.70 29.58 -19.89
N TRP A 310 -9.42 30.54 -19.01
CA TRP A 310 -9.37 31.96 -19.40
C TRP A 310 -8.23 32.28 -20.36
N ASP A 311 -7.07 31.63 -20.21
CA ASP A 311 -5.99 31.74 -21.21
C ASP A 311 -6.42 31.17 -22.57
N TYR A 312 -7.12 30.04 -22.59
CA TYR A 312 -7.68 29.47 -23.81
C TYR A 312 -8.64 30.45 -24.51
N GLU A 313 -9.59 31.03 -23.77
CA GLU A 313 -10.53 32.03 -24.32
C GLU A 313 -9.79 33.28 -24.84
N LYS A 314 -8.79 33.75 -24.11
CA LYS A 314 -8.04 34.97 -24.46
C LYS A 314 -7.11 34.77 -25.66
N TYR A 315 -6.46 33.61 -25.74
CA TYR A 315 -5.42 33.33 -26.73
C TYR A 315 -5.86 32.33 -27.79
N GLN A 316 -7.17 32.11 -27.95
CA GLN A 316 -7.74 31.13 -28.88
C GLN A 316 -7.12 31.20 -30.28
N ARG A 317 -6.99 32.40 -30.86
CA ARG A 317 -6.39 32.59 -32.19
C ARG A 317 -4.95 32.11 -32.29
N ILE A 318 -4.17 32.23 -31.21
CA ILE A 318 -2.78 31.77 -31.15
C ILE A 318 -2.76 30.24 -31.01
N ILE A 319 -3.64 29.69 -30.17
CA ILE A 319 -3.75 28.25 -29.95
C ILE A 319 -4.22 27.52 -31.22
N ASP A 320 -5.15 28.11 -31.97
CA ASP A 320 -5.63 27.56 -33.25
C ASP A 320 -4.53 27.53 -34.32
N GLN A 321 -3.47 28.34 -34.17
CA GLN A 321 -2.29 28.33 -35.05
C GLN A 321 -1.24 27.31 -34.62
N ARG A 322 -1.33 26.78 -33.39
CA ARG A 322 -0.43 25.71 -32.93
C ARG A 322 -0.73 24.42 -33.66
N SER A 323 0.27 23.54 -33.72
CA SER A 323 0.09 22.18 -34.20
C SER A 323 -1.06 21.52 -33.46
N LYS A 324 -1.98 20.89 -34.21
CA LYS A 324 -3.08 20.14 -33.61
C LYS A 324 -2.51 19.01 -32.75
N PRO A 325 -2.86 18.93 -31.45
CA PRO A 325 -2.39 17.85 -30.60
C PRO A 325 -2.88 16.53 -31.17
N ASP A 326 -2.00 15.54 -31.24
CA ASP A 326 -2.38 14.18 -31.61
C ASP A 326 -2.88 13.41 -30.38
N LEU A 327 -3.94 12.62 -30.54
CA LEU A 327 -4.54 11.84 -29.46
C LEU A 327 -3.55 10.79 -28.97
N ILE A 328 -2.78 10.23 -29.92
CA ILE A 328 -1.74 9.26 -29.63
C ILE A 328 -0.64 9.92 -28.80
N PHE A 329 -0.26 11.16 -29.11
CA PHE A 329 0.74 11.88 -28.34
C PHE A 329 0.22 12.24 -26.93
N CYS A 330 -0.94 12.90 -26.84
CA CYS A 330 -1.53 13.31 -25.56
C CYS A 330 -1.89 12.12 -24.67
N GLY A 331 -2.69 11.19 -25.19
CA GLY A 331 -3.13 10.00 -24.46
C GLY A 331 -1.99 9.00 -24.26
N GLY A 332 -1.15 8.78 -25.27
CA GLY A 332 -0.04 7.83 -25.20
C GLY A 332 1.06 8.25 -24.24
N SER A 333 1.36 9.55 -24.10
CA SER A 333 2.32 10.03 -23.09
C SER A 333 1.80 9.84 -21.67
N MET A 334 0.52 10.11 -21.41
CA MET A 334 -0.14 9.80 -20.13
C MET A 334 -0.12 8.30 -19.83
N ILE A 335 -0.49 7.45 -20.80
CA ILE A 335 -0.48 5.99 -20.65
C ILE A 335 0.95 5.47 -20.42
N SER A 336 1.94 6.01 -21.15
CA SER A 336 3.35 5.67 -20.96
C SER A 336 3.81 5.94 -19.53
N LEU A 337 3.46 7.11 -18.97
CA LEU A 337 3.77 7.43 -17.57
C LEU A 337 3.08 6.46 -16.60
N ILE A 338 1.80 6.16 -16.81
CA ILE A 338 1.06 5.16 -16.01
C ILE A 338 1.77 3.80 -16.04
N LEU A 339 2.20 3.32 -17.22
CA LEU A 339 2.87 2.03 -17.36
C LEU A 339 4.20 2.00 -16.62
N TRP A 340 5.02 3.04 -16.75
CA TRP A 340 6.28 3.15 -16.02
C TRP A 340 6.06 3.22 -14.50
N ASP A 341 5.09 4.01 -14.05
CA ASP A 341 4.74 4.13 -12.64
C ASP A 341 4.23 2.78 -12.07
N ILE A 342 3.43 2.02 -12.83
CA ILE A 342 3.03 0.65 -12.46
C ILE A 342 4.24 -0.26 -12.33
N VAL A 343 5.20 -0.21 -13.27
CA VAL A 343 6.44 -1.02 -13.20
C VAL A 343 7.23 -0.67 -11.94
N ILE A 344 7.34 0.61 -11.58
CA ILE A 344 8.00 1.07 -10.35
C ILE A 344 7.31 0.50 -9.11
N VAL A 345 5.98 0.61 -9.02
CA VAL A 345 5.21 0.08 -7.88
C VAL A 345 5.39 -1.43 -7.78
N CYS A 346 5.25 -2.15 -8.89
CA CYS A 346 5.40 -3.60 -8.94
C CYS A 346 6.79 -4.04 -8.47
N THR A 347 7.86 -3.46 -9.00
CA THR A 347 9.26 -3.82 -8.64
C THR A 347 9.55 -3.61 -7.15
N HIS A 348 9.10 -2.49 -6.57
CA HIS A 348 9.31 -2.23 -5.14
C HIS A 348 8.43 -3.13 -4.25
N THR A 349 7.21 -3.47 -4.69
CA THR A 349 6.35 -4.40 -3.96
C THR A 349 6.91 -5.83 -3.94
N THR A 350 7.60 -6.26 -5.00
CA THR A 350 8.26 -7.58 -5.08
C THR A 350 9.56 -7.60 -4.29
N ASP A 351 10.40 -6.57 -4.39
CA ASP A 351 11.69 -6.53 -3.68
C ASP A 351 11.52 -6.49 -2.15
N GLY A 352 10.45 -5.85 -1.65
CA GLY A 352 10.08 -5.90 -0.24
C GLY A 352 9.71 -7.30 0.27
N GLN A 353 9.38 -8.26 -0.62
CA GLN A 353 9.23 -9.67 -0.25
C GLN A 353 10.61 -10.32 -0.05
N TYR A 354 11.56 -10.07 -0.95
CA TYR A 354 12.90 -10.68 -0.91
C TYR A 354 13.76 -10.17 0.26
N GLN A 355 13.66 -8.89 0.64
CA GLN A 355 14.40 -8.36 1.80
C GLN A 355 13.93 -8.96 3.14
N LYS A 356 12.69 -9.49 3.24
CA LYS A 356 12.22 -10.22 4.43
C LYS A 356 12.67 -11.68 4.46
N LEU A 357 13.19 -12.23 3.35
CA LEU A 357 13.87 -13.52 3.32
C LEU A 357 15.38 -13.34 3.48
N GLY A 358 15.80 -12.83 4.63
CA GLY A 358 17.20 -12.60 4.94
C GLY A 358 18.02 -13.91 4.95
N SER A 359 19.11 -13.92 4.19
CA SER A 359 20.21 -14.88 4.28
C SER A 359 20.83 -14.86 5.68
N PHE A 360 21.00 -16.03 6.29
CA PHE A 360 21.73 -16.15 7.56
C PHE A 360 23.22 -16.33 7.26
N THR A 361 24.04 -15.40 7.74
CA THR A 361 25.51 -15.51 7.70
C THR A 361 26.03 -15.89 9.08
N PHE A 362 26.69 -17.04 9.17
CA PHE A 362 27.37 -17.49 10.39
C PHE A 362 28.88 -17.31 10.22
N SER A 363 29.56 -16.77 11.24
CA SER A 363 31.04 -16.69 11.26
C SER A 363 31.60 -17.61 12.34
N ARG A 364 32.62 -18.39 11.98
CA ARG A 364 33.41 -19.21 12.92
C ARG A 364 34.88 -19.06 12.55
N GLY A 365 35.61 -18.20 13.25
CA GLY A 365 37.00 -17.86 12.91
C GLY A 365 37.13 -17.24 11.50
N ASN A 366 38.28 -17.41 10.85
CA ASN A 366 38.58 -16.84 9.51
C ASN A 366 37.77 -17.45 8.34
N ARG A 367 36.64 -18.12 8.58
CA ARG A 367 35.73 -18.62 7.52
C ARG A 367 34.31 -18.07 7.72
N MET A 368 33.78 -17.47 6.66
CA MET A 368 32.38 -17.07 6.51
C MET A 368 31.58 -18.19 5.86
N ILE A 369 30.43 -18.54 6.44
CA ILE A 369 29.43 -19.40 5.80
C ILE A 369 28.19 -18.54 5.54
N SER A 370 27.84 -18.34 4.27
CA SER A 370 26.67 -17.59 3.83
C SER A 370 25.60 -18.55 3.34
N LEU A 371 24.49 -18.70 4.09
CA LEU A 371 23.33 -19.47 3.63
C LEU A 371 22.43 -18.55 2.79
N LYS A 372 22.49 -18.70 1.47
CA LYS A 372 21.49 -18.14 0.55
C LYS A 372 20.33 -19.11 0.45
N LYS A 373 19.11 -18.63 0.63
CA LYS A 373 17.90 -19.37 0.24
C LYS A 373 17.90 -19.46 -1.29
N SER A 374 18.25 -20.62 -1.84
CA SER A 374 18.17 -20.88 -3.27
C SER A 374 16.72 -21.20 -3.63
N CYS A 375 16.08 -20.35 -4.42
CA CYS A 375 14.92 -20.75 -5.20
C CYS A 375 15.35 -20.78 -6.66
N ASN A 376 15.62 -21.96 -7.19
CA ASN A 376 15.71 -22.18 -8.63
C ASN A 376 14.28 -22.36 -9.17
N PRO A 377 13.79 -21.52 -10.10
CA PRO A 377 12.50 -21.70 -10.73
C PRO A 377 12.70 -22.38 -12.09
N MET A 378 12.94 -23.69 -12.11
CA MET A 378 12.76 -24.53 -13.30
C MET A 378 12.85 -25.99 -12.88
N LEU A 379 11.72 -26.71 -12.92
CA LEU A 379 11.62 -28.16 -13.16
C LEU A 379 10.14 -28.49 -13.37
N SER A 380 9.74 -28.54 -14.63
CA SER A 380 8.50 -29.16 -15.10
C SER A 380 8.61 -30.68 -14.95
N PHE A 381 7.59 -31.34 -14.40
CA PHE A 381 7.43 -32.78 -14.57
C PHE A 381 5.98 -33.15 -14.90
N ASN A 382 5.86 -33.95 -15.96
CA ASN A 382 4.65 -34.42 -16.62
C ASN A 382 3.79 -35.33 -15.72
N GLU A 383 2.49 -35.22 -15.95
CA GLU A 383 1.46 -36.19 -15.62
C GLU A 383 1.72 -37.52 -16.35
N ASP A 384 1.75 -38.64 -15.63
CA ASP A 384 1.19 -39.92 -16.07
C ASP A 384 1.06 -40.86 -14.85
N GLU A 385 -0.18 -41.29 -14.60
CA GLU A 385 -0.58 -42.57 -13.95
C GLU A 385 -0.24 -42.85 -12.46
N ASN A 386 -1.23 -42.70 -11.55
CA ASN A 386 -2.14 -43.80 -11.11
C ASN A 386 -2.77 -43.61 -9.71
N GLU A 387 -4.12 -43.59 -9.73
CA GLU A 387 -5.13 -44.04 -8.74
C GLU A 387 -5.13 -43.60 -7.26
N VAL A 388 -6.25 -42.97 -6.91
CA VAL A 388 -6.81 -42.82 -5.55
C VAL A 388 -7.53 -44.11 -5.12
N LYS A 389 -7.25 -44.62 -3.90
CA LYS A 389 -8.19 -45.49 -3.15
C LYS A 389 -8.43 -44.96 -1.73
N VAL A 390 -9.65 -44.45 -1.53
CA VAL A 390 -10.23 -44.13 -0.22
C VAL A 390 -11.03 -45.34 0.27
N TRP A 391 -10.81 -45.77 1.52
CA TRP A 391 -11.76 -46.60 2.27
C TRP A 391 -12.22 -45.88 3.55
N LYS A 392 -13.54 -45.83 3.76
CA LYS A 392 -14.25 -45.19 4.89
C LYS A 392 -14.61 -46.21 5.98
N ARG A 393 -14.31 -45.91 7.26
CA ARG A 393 -15.23 -46.03 8.42
C ARG A 393 -14.67 -45.30 9.67
N LYS A 394 -15.52 -44.50 10.33
CA LYS A 394 -15.33 -43.60 11.51
C LYS A 394 -15.46 -44.34 12.87
N PRO A 395 -15.39 -43.67 14.06
CA PRO A 395 -14.33 -42.88 14.75
C PRO A 395 -14.16 -43.46 16.21
N PRO A 396 -13.58 -42.81 17.26
CA PRO A 396 -12.88 -41.52 17.37
C PRO A 396 -11.45 -41.64 17.95
N GLU A 397 -10.61 -40.64 17.65
CA GLU A 397 -9.61 -40.01 18.54
C GLU A 397 -8.39 -39.53 17.74
N LEU A 398 -8.15 -38.22 17.86
CA LEU A 398 -6.95 -37.46 17.52
C LEU A 398 -6.19 -37.83 16.24
N SER A 399 -6.66 -37.28 15.12
CA SER A 399 -5.82 -36.81 14.03
C SER A 399 -5.78 -35.27 14.14
N THR A 400 -4.68 -34.52 13.97
CA THR A 400 -3.63 -34.53 12.95
C THR A 400 -2.56 -33.50 13.32
N LEU A 401 -1.26 -33.83 13.19
CA LEU A 401 -0.20 -32.87 12.83
C LEU A 401 0.83 -33.63 12.01
N GLN A 402 0.95 -33.30 10.72
CA GLN A 402 1.91 -33.91 9.80
C GLN A 402 3.33 -33.34 10.00
N PRO A 403 4.39 -34.13 9.75
CA PRO A 403 5.77 -33.66 9.89
C PRO A 403 6.16 -32.70 8.76
N HIS A 404 6.82 -31.58 9.09
CA HIS A 404 7.45 -30.68 8.12
C HIS A 404 8.86 -31.18 7.78
N ALA A 405 9.16 -31.32 6.49
CA ALA A 405 10.51 -31.62 6.00
C ALA A 405 11.44 -30.41 6.20
N LEU A 406 12.63 -30.66 6.77
CA LEU A 406 13.70 -29.67 6.93
C LEU A 406 14.82 -29.95 5.92
N ASP A 407 15.33 -28.89 5.32
CA ASP A 407 16.36 -28.94 4.27
C ASP A 407 17.73 -29.30 4.89
N VAL A 408 18.39 -30.33 4.35
CA VAL A 408 19.69 -30.83 4.83
C VAL A 408 20.76 -30.39 3.82
N SER A 409 21.65 -29.49 4.22
CA SER A 409 22.78 -29.11 3.35
C SER A 409 23.94 -30.08 3.54
N GLU A 410 24.40 -30.72 2.45
CA GLU A 410 25.66 -31.46 2.43
C GLU A 410 26.84 -30.50 2.65
N ALA A 411 27.64 -30.74 3.70
CA ALA A 411 28.92 -30.08 3.85
C ALA A 411 29.96 -30.78 2.96
N SER A 412 30.93 -30.02 2.43
CA SER A 412 31.98 -30.44 1.48
C SER A 412 32.83 -31.64 1.90
N ASP A 413 32.66 -32.14 3.13
CA ASP A 413 33.50 -33.13 3.76
C ASP A 413 32.76 -34.48 3.97
N GLY A 414 31.59 -34.67 3.33
CA GLY A 414 30.84 -35.94 3.35
C GLY A 414 30.02 -36.18 4.62
N PHE A 415 29.69 -35.13 5.37
CA PHE A 415 28.86 -35.19 6.58
C PHE A 415 27.57 -34.37 6.39
N SER A 416 26.44 -34.94 6.81
CA SER A 416 25.14 -34.26 6.84
C SER A 416 24.99 -33.47 8.14
N ILE A 417 24.75 -32.16 8.02
CA ILE A 417 24.47 -31.26 9.13
C ILE A 417 22.98 -30.92 9.11
N ALA A 418 22.30 -31.14 10.23
CA ALA A 418 20.88 -30.82 10.41
C ALA A 418 20.73 -29.62 11.37
N ILE A 419 19.78 -28.73 11.05
CA ILE A 419 19.39 -27.63 11.93
C ILE A 419 18.08 -28.03 12.61
N VAL A 420 18.09 -28.08 13.94
CA VAL A 420 16.92 -28.45 14.75
C VAL A 420 16.52 -27.24 15.59
N ALA A 421 15.29 -26.77 15.43
CA ALA A 421 14.72 -25.74 16.29
C ALA A 421 14.07 -26.40 17.52
N GLY A 422 14.34 -25.86 18.71
CA GLY A 422 13.78 -26.35 19.96
C GLY A 422 13.77 -25.27 21.04
N TYR A 423 13.57 -25.69 22.29
CA TYR A 423 13.66 -24.81 23.45
C TYR A 423 14.83 -25.25 24.34
N HIS A 424 15.52 -24.30 24.96
CA HIS A 424 16.55 -24.53 25.96
C HIS A 424 16.03 -24.13 27.34
N HIS A 425 16.16 -25.04 28.31
CA HIS A 425 15.80 -24.78 29.70
C HIS A 425 16.99 -24.15 30.43
N LEU A 426 16.78 -22.96 30.97
CA LEU A 426 17.77 -22.27 31.82
C LEU A 426 17.60 -22.64 33.30
N ASP A 427 16.35 -22.83 33.75
CA ASP A 427 15.94 -23.27 35.09
C ASP A 427 14.50 -23.83 35.02
N THR A 428 13.96 -24.38 36.12
CA THR A 428 12.62 -25.01 36.20
C THR A 428 11.45 -24.13 35.75
N GLU A 429 11.65 -22.82 35.58
CA GLU A 429 10.61 -21.85 35.22
C GLU A 429 10.90 -21.03 33.95
N LYS A 430 12.05 -21.20 33.27
CA LYS A 430 12.39 -20.40 32.08
C LYS A 430 12.86 -21.24 30.90
N THR A 431 12.10 -21.17 29.81
CA THR A 431 12.42 -21.74 28.49
C THR A 431 12.72 -20.62 27.50
N LEU A 432 13.81 -20.76 26.74
CA LEU A 432 14.14 -19.86 25.64
C LEU A 432 14.18 -20.61 24.31
N PRO A 433 13.76 -20.00 23.19
CA PRO A 433 13.92 -20.60 21.88
C PRO A 433 15.40 -20.76 21.53
N ALA A 434 15.77 -21.94 21.04
CA ALA A 434 17.13 -22.31 20.72
C ALA A 434 17.22 -23.03 19.36
N VAL A 435 18.37 -22.85 18.70
CA VAL A 435 18.72 -23.53 17.45
C VAL A 435 19.90 -24.44 17.72
N TYR A 436 19.73 -25.73 17.44
CA TYR A 436 20.73 -26.76 17.62
C TYR A 436 21.30 -27.16 16.25
N LEU A 437 22.62 -27.20 16.16
CA LEU A 437 23.34 -27.66 14.99
C LEU A 437 23.82 -29.08 15.27
N VAL A 438 23.31 -30.06 14.53
CA VAL A 438 23.55 -31.48 14.82
C VAL A 438 24.29 -32.12 13.65
N ARG A 439 25.35 -32.85 13.96
CA ARG A 439 26.11 -33.64 12.99
C ARG A 439 25.65 -35.07 13.06
N SER A 440 25.28 -35.62 11.91
CA SER A 440 25.05 -37.05 11.75
C SER A 440 26.39 -37.78 11.57
N ASN A 441 26.70 -38.72 12.46
CA ASN A 441 27.78 -39.69 12.31
C ASN A 441 27.16 -41.07 12.05
N PRO A 442 27.44 -41.71 10.90
CA PRO A 442 26.98 -43.08 10.64
C PRO A 442 27.46 -44.06 11.72
N PRO A 443 26.69 -45.11 12.06
CA PRO A 443 25.43 -45.50 11.41
C PRO A 443 24.17 -44.96 12.10
N ASN A 444 24.25 -44.35 13.30
CA ASN A 444 23.06 -43.83 14.03
C ASN A 444 23.41 -42.80 15.14
N ASN A 445 24.63 -42.24 15.17
CA ASN A 445 25.02 -41.33 16.24
C ASN A 445 24.88 -39.87 15.81
N MET A 446 24.01 -39.13 16.49
CA MET A 446 23.95 -37.67 16.35
C MET A 446 24.83 -37.02 17.41
N THR A 447 25.68 -36.09 16.99
CA THR A 447 26.50 -35.28 17.91
C THR A 447 26.07 -33.83 17.81
N LEU A 448 25.71 -33.22 18.94
CA LEU A 448 25.48 -31.79 19.00
C LEU A 448 26.79 -31.07 18.68
N VAL A 449 26.79 -30.28 17.61
CA VAL A 449 27.94 -29.49 17.18
C VAL A 449 27.95 -28.15 17.92
N ASP A 450 26.78 -27.54 18.03
CA ASP A 450 26.62 -26.23 18.67
C ASP A 450 25.17 -25.92 19.01
N ASN A 451 24.95 -25.05 19.99
CA ASN A 451 23.65 -24.51 20.35
C ASN A 451 23.66 -22.98 20.37
N TYR A 452 22.58 -22.37 19.90
CA TYR A 452 22.41 -20.93 19.86
C TYR A 452 21.10 -20.55 20.53
N ILE A 453 21.16 -19.61 21.48
CA ILE A 453 20.00 -19.13 22.22
C ILE A 453 19.57 -17.79 21.63
N LEU A 454 18.27 -17.66 21.37
CA LEU A 454 17.64 -16.45 20.89
C LEU A 454 17.10 -15.65 22.07
N TYR A 455 17.71 -14.52 22.37
CA TYR A 455 17.20 -13.58 23.36
C TYR A 455 16.24 -12.59 22.67
N SER A 456 14.96 -12.62 23.06
CA SER A 456 13.91 -11.78 22.46
C SER A 456 14.22 -10.28 22.54
N ASP A 457 14.92 -9.87 23.59
CA ASP A 457 15.01 -8.45 23.95
C ASP A 457 16.15 -7.71 23.26
N THR A 458 17.07 -8.42 22.59
CA THR A 458 18.29 -7.81 22.01
C THR A 458 18.53 -8.14 20.55
N GLN A 459 17.71 -9.01 19.93
CA GLN A 459 17.98 -9.60 18.61
C GLN A 459 19.42 -10.14 18.47
N LYS A 460 20.09 -10.46 19.58
CA LYS A 460 21.41 -11.08 19.59
C LYS A 460 21.26 -12.58 19.68
N ILE A 461 21.80 -13.29 18.69
CA ILE A 461 22.01 -14.73 18.75
C ILE A 461 23.31 -14.94 19.52
N VAL A 462 23.22 -15.56 20.68
CA VAL A 462 24.39 -15.85 21.51
C VAL A 462 24.59 -17.34 21.57
N ARG A 463 25.84 -17.78 21.43
CA ARG A 463 26.21 -19.18 21.61
C ARG A 463 25.82 -19.62 23.02
N GLY A 464 25.03 -20.69 23.12
CA GLY A 464 24.58 -21.24 24.39
C GLY A 464 25.74 -21.90 25.15
N PRO A 465 25.58 -22.17 26.46
CA PRO A 465 26.54 -22.98 27.20
C PRO A 465 26.58 -24.41 26.64
N TYR A 466 27.75 -25.05 26.72
CA TYR A 466 27.99 -26.40 26.20
C TYR A 466 27.15 -27.40 27.00
N VAL A 467 26.14 -28.00 26.37
CA VAL A 467 25.27 -29.01 27.00
C VAL A 467 25.87 -30.39 26.75
N SER A 468 26.12 -31.18 27.80
CA SER A 468 26.55 -32.58 27.63
C SER A 468 25.39 -33.43 27.09
N THR A 469 25.73 -34.48 26.37
CA THR A 469 24.77 -35.40 25.71
C THR A 469 23.80 -36.08 26.67
N ASP A 470 24.07 -36.06 27.97
CA ASP A 470 23.35 -36.83 28.99
C ASP A 470 22.05 -36.15 29.47
N GLN A 471 21.73 -34.94 28.98
CA GLN A 471 20.45 -34.26 29.27
C GLN A 471 19.38 -34.46 28.17
N PHE A 472 19.64 -35.32 27.18
CA PHE A 472 18.74 -35.60 26.07
C PHE A 472 17.82 -36.80 26.33
N ASP A 473 17.05 -36.79 27.43
CA ASP A 473 15.96 -37.78 27.63
C ASP A 473 14.69 -37.47 26.84
N CYS A 474 14.69 -36.39 26.05
CA CYS A 474 13.56 -35.96 25.24
C CYS A 474 13.95 -35.72 23.77
N VAL A 475 14.57 -36.71 23.13
CA VAL A 475 14.69 -36.73 21.66
C VAL A 475 14.20 -38.07 21.13
N LEU A 476 13.08 -37.99 20.39
CA LEU A 476 12.45 -39.09 19.67
C LEU A 476 13.40 -39.66 18.59
N SER A 477 13.24 -40.96 18.35
CA SER A 477 13.87 -41.71 17.26
C SER A 477 13.75 -41.00 15.91
N VAL A 478 14.87 -40.83 15.23
CA VAL A 478 14.92 -40.44 13.82
C VAL A 478 15.02 -41.73 13.00
N SER A 479 14.02 -42.02 12.17
CA SER A 479 14.13 -43.11 11.19
C SER A 479 14.58 -42.53 9.85
N ILE A 480 15.73 -42.97 9.36
CA ILE A 480 16.21 -42.67 8.01
C ILE A 480 15.68 -43.79 7.11
N HIS A 481 14.89 -43.44 6.09
CA HIS A 481 14.44 -44.39 5.07
C HIS A 481 15.38 -44.30 3.87
N ASP A 482 16.21 -45.33 3.67
CA ASP A 482 17.35 -45.34 2.72
C ASP A 482 16.98 -45.08 1.26
N SER A 483 15.71 -45.20 0.87
CA SER A 483 15.28 -45.00 -0.53
C SER A 483 14.93 -43.55 -0.91
N THR A 484 14.82 -42.63 0.06
CA THR A 484 14.33 -41.26 -0.23
C THR A 484 15.16 -40.12 0.38
N GLN A 485 16.19 -40.42 1.18
CA GLN A 485 16.99 -39.42 1.91
C GLN A 485 16.18 -38.38 2.71
N GLN A 486 14.96 -38.73 3.13
CA GLN A 486 14.15 -37.89 4.00
C GLN A 486 14.30 -38.34 5.46
N ALA A 487 14.57 -37.37 6.35
CA ALA A 487 14.62 -37.60 7.79
C ALA A 487 13.32 -37.07 8.43
N PHE A 488 12.64 -37.93 9.19
CA PHE A 488 11.44 -37.56 9.95
C PHE A 488 11.80 -37.37 11.42
N VAL A 489 11.43 -36.21 11.97
CA VAL A 489 11.63 -35.89 13.39
C VAL A 489 10.26 -35.71 14.04
N GLY A 490 9.92 -36.57 15.00
CA GLY A 490 8.72 -36.41 15.83
C GLY A 490 8.99 -35.45 16.98
N VAL A 491 8.06 -34.52 17.25
CA VAL A 491 8.10 -33.64 18.42
C VAL A 491 6.95 -34.03 19.35
N PRO A 492 7.19 -34.30 20.65
CA PRO A 492 6.11 -34.67 21.56
C PRO A 492 5.33 -33.44 22.04
N GLN A 493 4.01 -33.58 22.26
CA GLN A 493 3.22 -32.60 23.01
C GLN A 493 3.59 -32.66 24.49
N LEU A 494 3.82 -31.50 25.11
CA LEU A 494 4.02 -31.37 26.56
C LEU A 494 2.73 -31.68 27.34
N PRO A 495 2.80 -32.22 28.57
CA PRO A 495 1.64 -32.47 29.41
C PRO A 495 0.95 -31.14 29.79
N ARG A 496 -0.38 -31.08 29.65
CA ARG A 496 -1.20 -29.96 30.13
C ARG A 496 -1.21 -29.91 31.65
N SER A 497 -0.23 -29.26 32.26
CA SER A 497 -0.36 -28.74 33.62
C SER A 497 0.61 -27.58 33.86
N THR A 498 0.17 -26.36 33.58
CA THR A 498 0.45 -25.15 34.37
C THR A 498 -0.23 -23.96 33.70
N SER A 499 -1.14 -23.36 34.46
CA SER A 499 -2.07 -22.31 34.07
C SER A 499 -1.40 -20.93 34.12
N TRP A 500 -0.51 -20.59 33.18
CA TRP A 500 0.09 -19.24 33.09
C TRP A 500 0.49 -18.79 31.67
N LEU A 501 -0.16 -19.32 30.62
CA LEU A 501 0.16 -19.03 29.21
C LEU A 501 -1.06 -18.59 28.39
N ASP A 502 -1.87 -17.67 28.92
CA ASP A 502 -2.95 -17.03 28.15
C ASP A 502 -2.58 -15.65 27.55
N ASP A 503 -1.35 -15.14 27.73
CA ASP A 503 -0.99 -13.77 27.30
C ASP A 503 0.28 -13.63 26.42
N ALA A 504 0.71 -14.69 25.73
CA ALA A 504 1.75 -14.59 24.70
C ALA A 504 1.33 -15.37 23.45
N GLY A 505 0.52 -14.74 22.60
CA GLY A 505 0.05 -15.28 21.34
C GLY A 505 1.17 -15.48 20.32
N ILE A 506 1.88 -16.61 20.40
CA ILE A 506 2.63 -17.18 19.27
C ILE A 506 1.74 -18.26 18.65
N GLN A 507 0.95 -17.86 17.67
CA GLN A 507 0.24 -18.80 16.80
C GLN A 507 1.27 -19.50 15.89
N ALA A 508 1.48 -20.79 16.09
CA ALA A 508 2.05 -21.66 15.06
C ALA A 508 1.03 -21.79 13.93
N GLY A 509 1.18 -20.95 12.90
CA GLY A 509 0.35 -21.00 11.70
C GLY A 509 0.82 -22.09 10.75
N LEU A 510 -0.01 -23.12 10.57
CA LEU A 510 -0.06 -23.95 9.37
C LEU A 510 -0.53 -23.07 8.20
N LEU A 511 0.34 -22.85 7.21
CA LEU A 511 -0.06 -22.38 5.89
C LEU A 511 -0.14 -23.60 4.96
N LEU A 512 -1.35 -24.14 4.84
CA LEU A 512 -1.79 -24.80 3.61
C LEU A 512 -2.24 -23.66 2.67
N SER A 513 -1.54 -23.45 1.56
CA SER A 513 -2.21 -23.00 0.34
C SER A 513 -2.36 -24.20 -0.57
N ASP A 514 -3.58 -24.43 -1.04
CA ASP A 514 -3.71 -24.99 -2.38
C ASP A 514 -3.41 -23.83 -3.33
N THR A 515 -2.40 -24.06 -4.18
CA THR A 515 -1.71 -23.17 -5.13
C THR A 515 -0.61 -22.28 -4.55
#